data_AF-A0A1Q2HSI3-F1
#
_entry.id   AF-A0A1Q2HSI3-F1
#
_cell.length_a   1.000
_cell.length_b   1.000
_cell.length_c   1.000
_cell.angle_alpha   90.00
_cell.angle_beta   90.00
_cell.angle_gamma   90.00
#
_symmetry.space_group_name_H-M   'P 1'
#
loop_
_entity.id
_entity.type
_entity.pdbx_description
1 polymer ?
#
loop_
_entity_poly.entity_id
_entity_poly.type
_entity_poly.pdbx_seq_one_letter_code
_entity_poly.pdbx_strand_id
1 'polypeptide(L)'
;MIQCKDCKYCKEGANGELIFLCNPFKYIVEPECLQKWQIMKLNEMLSIQSSQARTNSKLNDIQDKIIKYVEREIDDFEDTEGWKYFEDQDDAPENPDWDGEDYEKYDF
;
A
#
# COMPACT_ATOMS: atom_id res chain seq x y z
N MET A 1 21.04 -20.39 -29.52
CA MET A 1 21.33 -19.57 -28.33
C MET A 1 22.23 -18.41 -28.74
N ILE A 2 21.63 -17.39 -29.31
CA ILE A 2 22.31 -16.12 -29.53
C ILE A 2 22.49 -15.43 -28.17
N GLN A 3 23.71 -15.00 -27.87
CA GLN A 3 23.93 -14.15 -26.70
C GLN A 3 23.30 -12.79 -26.97
N CYS A 4 22.77 -12.15 -25.92
CA CYS A 4 22.12 -10.84 -26.09
C CYS A 4 23.10 -9.79 -26.66
N LYS A 5 24.40 -9.93 -26.38
CA LYS A 5 25.48 -9.10 -26.95
C LYS A 5 25.58 -9.18 -28.48
N ASP A 6 25.19 -10.31 -29.05
CA ASP A 6 25.24 -10.57 -30.50
C ASP A 6 23.88 -10.29 -31.18
N CYS A 7 22.89 -9.83 -30.41
CA CYS A 7 21.53 -9.56 -30.90
C CYS A 7 21.42 -8.13 -31.45
N LYS A 8 20.93 -7.99 -32.68
CA LYS A 8 20.66 -6.69 -33.33
C LYS A 8 19.70 -5.76 -32.57
N TYR A 9 18.94 -6.31 -31.63
CA TYR A 9 17.97 -5.58 -30.81
C TYR A 9 18.48 -5.30 -29.39
N CYS A 10 19.73 -5.63 -29.06
CA CYS A 10 20.33 -5.30 -27.78
C CYS A 10 21.36 -4.19 -27.97
N LYS A 11 21.37 -3.22 -27.07
CA LYS A 11 22.38 -2.17 -27.00
C LYS A 11 22.93 -2.11 -25.58
N GLU A 12 24.24 -2.01 -25.45
CA GLU A 12 24.88 -1.68 -24.19
C GLU A 12 24.85 -0.15 -24.01
N GLY A 13 24.27 0.32 -22.91
CA GLY A 13 24.27 1.72 -22.50
C GLY A 13 25.61 2.15 -21.91
N ALA A 14 25.80 3.45 -21.74
CA ALA A 14 27.08 4.05 -21.29
C ALA A 14 27.58 3.51 -19.93
N ASN A 15 26.67 3.02 -19.09
CA ASN A 15 26.98 2.50 -17.75
C ASN A 15 26.99 0.97 -17.67
N GLY A 16 27.03 0.26 -18.80
CA GLY A 16 26.95 -1.21 -18.84
C GLY A 16 25.54 -1.77 -18.68
N GLU A 17 24.52 -0.92 -18.72
CA GLU A 17 23.12 -1.34 -18.72
C GLU A 17 22.75 -1.93 -20.08
N LEU A 18 22.08 -3.09 -20.08
CA LEU A 18 21.59 -3.71 -21.31
C LEU A 18 20.22 -3.14 -21.67
N ILE A 19 20.16 -2.38 -22.77
CA ILE A 19 18.93 -1.84 -23.33
C ILE A 19 18.42 -2.79 -24.41
N PHE A 20 17.28 -3.41 -24.15
CA PHE A 20 16.61 -4.28 -25.10
C PHE A 20 15.54 -3.51 -25.88
N LEU A 21 15.73 -3.43 -27.19
CA LEU A 21 14.79 -2.81 -28.12
C LEU A 21 13.86 -3.85 -28.76
N CYS A 22 13.98 -5.13 -28.41
CA CYS A 22 13.15 -6.20 -28.98
C CYS A 22 11.69 -6.09 -28.51
N ASN A 23 10.75 -6.23 -29.45
CA ASN A 23 9.32 -6.31 -29.15
C ASN A 23 8.89 -7.78 -29.16
N PRO A 24 8.47 -8.34 -28.01
CA PRO A 24 8.12 -9.76 -27.90
C PRO A 24 6.96 -10.19 -28.81
N PHE A 25 6.13 -9.26 -29.30
CA PHE A 25 4.98 -9.57 -30.17
C PHE A 25 5.24 -9.33 -31.66
N LYS A 26 6.31 -8.59 -32.02
CA LYS A 26 6.60 -8.24 -33.42
C LYS A 26 7.90 -8.83 -33.95
N TYR A 27 8.94 -8.93 -33.11
CA TYR A 27 10.25 -9.37 -33.54
C TYR A 27 11.00 -10.05 -32.40
N ILE A 28 10.75 -11.36 -32.26
CA ILE A 28 11.54 -12.29 -31.46
C ILE A 28 12.50 -13.04 -32.38
N VAL A 29 13.77 -13.10 -31.99
CA VAL A 29 14.83 -13.80 -32.75
C VAL A 29 14.84 -15.29 -32.40
N GLU A 30 14.78 -15.62 -31.11
CA GLU A 30 14.73 -17.00 -30.60
C GLU A 30 13.68 -17.10 -29.48
N PRO A 31 13.02 -18.26 -29.28
CA PRO A 31 11.98 -18.43 -28.26
C PRO A 31 12.48 -18.11 -26.83
N GLU A 32 13.76 -18.35 -26.56
CA GLU A 32 14.39 -18.04 -25.27
C GLU A 32 14.49 -16.53 -24.98
N CYS A 33 14.41 -15.67 -26.00
CA CYS A 33 14.34 -14.23 -25.79
C CYS A 33 13.10 -13.84 -24.96
N LEU A 34 12.02 -14.61 -25.05
CA LEU A 34 10.81 -14.39 -24.25
C LEU A 34 11.09 -14.63 -22.75
N GLN A 35 11.83 -15.70 -22.43
CA GLN A 35 12.22 -16.01 -21.04
C GLN A 35 13.13 -14.93 -20.46
N LYS A 36 14.12 -14.46 -21.23
CA LYS A 36 14.99 -13.35 -20.83
C LYS A 36 14.16 -12.08 -20.58
N TRP A 37 13.16 -11.81 -21.42
CA TRP A 37 12.22 -10.71 -21.24
C TRP A 37 11.42 -10.82 -19.94
N GLN A 38 10.88 -12.01 -19.66
CA GLN A 38 10.14 -12.28 -18.42
C GLN A 38 11.02 -12.06 -17.19
N ILE A 39 12.26 -12.57 -17.20
CA ILE A 39 13.20 -12.40 -16.08
C ILE A 39 13.50 -10.91 -15.85
N MET A 40 13.74 -10.13 -16.90
CA MET A 40 13.99 -8.69 -16.76
C MET A 40 12.78 -7.96 -16.17
N LYS A 41 11.57 -8.25 -16.65
CA LYS A 41 10.36 -7.62 -16.12
C LYS A 41 10.06 -8.01 -14.68
N LEU A 42 10.35 -9.25 -14.30
CA LEU A 42 10.28 -9.68 -12.91
C LEU A 42 11.28 -8.93 -12.03
N ASN A 43 12.52 -8.73 -12.51
CA ASN A 43 13.53 -7.98 -11.76
C ASN A 43 13.12 -6.51 -11.58
N GLU A 44 12.59 -5.88 -12.64
CA GLU A 44 12.04 -4.52 -12.58
C GLU A 44 10.91 -4.44 -11.52
N MET A 45 9.93 -5.36 -11.58
CA MET A 45 8.82 -5.42 -10.63
C MET A 45 9.31 -5.63 -9.19
N LEU A 46 10.28 -6.52 -8.97
CA LEU A 46 10.85 -6.79 -7.65
C LEU A 46 11.59 -5.57 -7.09
N SER A 47 12.31 -4.83 -7.94
CA SER A 47 12.97 -3.59 -7.53
C SER A 47 11.96 -2.54 -7.06
N ILE A 48 10.87 -2.36 -7.81
CA ILE A 48 9.77 -1.44 -7.45
C ILE A 48 9.12 -1.89 -6.14
N GLN A 49 8.77 -3.18 -6.01
CA GLN A 49 8.14 -3.71 -4.81
C GLN A 49 9.03 -3.54 -3.57
N SER A 50 10.34 -3.78 -3.71
CA SER A 50 11.30 -3.57 -2.62
C SER A 50 11.39 -2.10 -2.20
N SER A 51 11.29 -1.16 -3.15
CA SER A 51 11.27 0.26 -2.85
C SER A 51 10.00 0.67 -2.11
N GLN A 52 8.84 0.14 -2.54
CA GLN A 52 7.55 0.38 -1.88
C GLN A 52 7.54 -0.17 -0.45
N ALA A 53 8.05 -1.39 -0.24
CA ALA A 53 8.14 -1.99 1.09
C ALA A 53 8.99 -1.12 2.05
N ARG A 54 10.10 -0.55 1.57
CA ARG A 54 10.94 0.37 2.36
C ARG A 54 10.21 1.67 2.71
N THR A 55 9.44 2.22 1.79
CA THR A 55 8.64 3.43 2.03
C THR A 55 7.52 3.14 3.04
N ASN A 56 6.80 2.04 2.88
CA ASN A 56 5.74 1.63 3.80
C ASN A 56 6.28 1.38 5.20
N SER A 57 7.45 0.77 5.34
CA SER A 57 8.10 0.59 6.64
C SER A 57 8.39 1.92 7.35
N LYS A 58 8.71 3.00 6.62
CA LYS A 58 8.89 4.33 7.22
C LYS A 58 7.56 4.97 7.63
N LEU A 59 6.51 4.72 6.85
CA LEU A 59 5.18 5.23 7.17
C LEU A 59 4.59 4.56 8.41
N ASN A 60 4.87 3.27 8.64
CA ASN A 60 4.42 2.58 9.85
C ASN A 60 4.94 3.23 11.14
N ASP A 61 6.23 3.59 11.21
CA ASP A 61 6.78 4.30 12.39
C ASP A 61 6.12 5.68 12.62
N ILE A 62 5.72 6.35 11.53
CA ILE A 62 4.98 7.61 11.63
C ILE A 62 3.54 7.35 12.10
N GLN A 63 2.89 6.30 11.59
CA GLN A 63 1.55 5.89 12.03
C GLN A 63 1.53 5.59 13.53
N ASP A 64 2.52 4.85 14.05
CA ASP A 64 2.63 4.56 15.47
C ASP A 64 2.75 5.82 16.33
N LYS A 65 3.46 6.85 15.85
CA LYS A 65 3.59 8.14 16.55
C LYS A 65 2.30 8.94 16.53
N ILE A 66 1.58 8.93 15.41
CA ILE A 66 0.29 9.61 15.28
C ILE A 66 -0.72 8.95 16.22
N ILE A 67 -0.79 7.62 16.25
CA ILE A 67 -1.70 6.88 17.14
C ILE A 67 -1.44 7.26 18.60
N LYS A 68 -0.19 7.20 19.06
CA LYS A 68 0.17 7.59 20.43
C LYS A 68 -0.16 9.04 20.77
N TYR A 69 -0.01 9.94 19.81
CA TYR A 69 -0.36 11.35 20.01
C TYR A 69 -1.88 11.52 20.13
N VAL A 70 -2.65 10.86 19.27
CA VAL A 70 -4.12 10.89 19.33
C VAL A 70 -4.64 10.26 20.63
N GLU A 71 -4.07 9.13 21.07
CA GLU A 71 -4.40 8.50 22.37
C GLU A 71 -4.21 9.51 23.51
N ARG A 72 -3.07 10.20 23.55
CA ARG A 72 -2.79 11.22 24.55
C ARG A 72 -3.78 12.40 24.51
N GLU A 73 -4.11 12.90 23.32
CA GLU A 73 -5.06 14.01 23.20
C GLU A 73 -6.46 13.57 23.67
N ILE A 74 -6.89 12.34 23.36
CA ILE A 74 -8.15 11.78 23.87
C ILE A 74 -8.12 11.70 25.40
N ASP A 75 -7.04 11.17 25.99
CA ASP A 75 -6.87 11.12 27.45
C ASP A 75 -6.94 12.52 28.08
N ASP A 76 -6.27 13.52 27.49
CA ASP A 76 -6.28 14.91 27.97
C ASP A 76 -7.69 15.54 27.86
N PHE A 77 -8.49 15.17 26.84
CA PHE A 77 -9.90 15.57 26.71
C PHE A 77 -10.79 14.89 27.76
N GLU A 78 -10.61 13.60 28.02
CA GLU A 78 -11.36 12.86 29.05
C GLU A 78 -11.09 13.42 30.46
N ASP A 79 -9.84 13.78 30.77
CA ASP A 79 -9.48 14.37 32.07
C ASP A 79 -10.04 15.79 32.26
N THR A 80 -10.13 16.58 31.18
CA THR A 80 -10.62 17.97 31.25
C THR A 80 -12.13 18.10 31.14
N GLU A 81 -12.80 17.22 30.39
CA GLU A 81 -14.26 17.18 30.28
C GLU A 81 -14.91 16.24 31.30
N GLY A 82 -14.18 15.27 31.85
CA GLY A 82 -14.66 14.32 32.85
C GLY A 82 -15.22 14.98 34.10
N TRP A 83 -14.65 16.12 34.53
CA TRP A 83 -15.19 16.92 35.64
C TRP A 83 -16.61 17.43 35.42
N LYS A 84 -17.03 17.66 34.16
CA LYS A 84 -18.40 18.12 33.85
C LYS A 84 -19.43 16.99 33.99
N TYR A 85 -19.01 15.74 33.81
CA TYR A 85 -19.89 14.58 33.94
C TYR A 85 -20.06 14.10 35.38
N PHE A 86 -19.15 14.43 36.31
CA PHE A 86 -19.30 14.08 37.73
C PHE A 86 -20.29 14.98 38.49
N GLU A 87 -20.54 16.23 38.04
CA GLU A 87 -21.55 17.11 38.67
C GLU A 87 -22.99 16.85 38.18
N ASP A 88 -23.18 16.18 37.02
CA ASP A 88 -24.49 15.91 36.42
C ASP A 88 -24.96 14.44 36.56
N GLN A 89 -24.22 13.59 37.29
CA GLN A 89 -24.54 12.14 37.44
C GLN A 89 -25.49 11.80 38.60
N ASP A 90 -26.20 12.77 39.17
CA ASP A 90 -27.31 12.51 40.12
C ASP A 90 -28.71 12.55 39.44
N ASP A 91 -28.82 12.94 38.17
CA ASP A 91 -30.11 13.05 37.46
C ASP A 91 -30.07 12.46 36.03
N ALA A 92 -29.76 11.17 35.90
CA ALA A 92 -29.95 10.45 34.62
C ALA A 92 -31.38 9.89 34.51
N PRO A 93 -32.24 10.38 33.60
CA PRO A 93 -33.45 9.65 33.22
C PRO A 93 -33.08 8.36 32.49
N GLU A 94 -33.79 7.28 32.83
CA GLU A 94 -33.62 5.93 32.28
C GLU A 94 -33.47 5.93 30.74
N ASN A 95 -32.46 5.18 30.31
CA ASN A 95 -32.05 4.91 28.93
C ASN A 95 -33.26 4.66 28.00
N PRO A 96 -33.45 5.39 26.88
CA PRO A 96 -34.43 4.99 25.90
C PRO A 96 -33.88 3.76 25.16
N ASP A 97 -34.61 2.65 25.27
CA ASP A 97 -34.37 1.40 24.54
C ASP A 97 -34.25 1.70 23.03
N TRP A 98 -33.02 1.61 22.52
CA TRP A 98 -32.71 1.69 21.08
C TRP A 98 -32.57 0.29 20.49
N ASP A 99 -33.53 -0.59 20.75
CA ASP A 99 -33.66 -1.92 20.16
C ASP A 99 -34.97 -2.04 19.35
N GLY A 100 -35.16 -1.13 18.39
CA GLY A 100 -36.25 -1.19 17.43
C GLY A 100 -35.73 -1.31 16.00
N GLU A 101 -35.63 -2.55 15.53
CA GLU A 101 -35.32 -2.94 14.15
C GLU A 101 -36.06 -2.10 13.10
N ASP A 102 -35.33 -1.32 12.28
CA ASP A 102 -35.88 -0.66 11.09
C ASP A 102 -34.97 -0.94 9.88
N TYR A 103 -34.87 -2.21 9.51
CA TYR A 103 -34.36 -2.64 8.20
C TYR A 103 -35.54 -2.89 7.26
N GLU A 104 -36.25 -1.83 6.85
CA GLU A 104 -37.14 -1.92 5.70
C GLU A 104 -36.33 -2.15 4.42
N LYS A 105 -36.14 -3.44 4.12
CA LYS A 105 -36.27 -4.09 2.82
C LYS A 105 -36.34 -3.14 1.61
N TYR A 106 -35.20 -2.88 0.97
CA TYR A 106 -35.19 -2.45 -0.43
C TYR A 106 -35.43 -3.66 -1.34
N ASP A 107 -36.65 -3.77 -1.89
CA ASP A 107 -36.95 -4.65 -3.01
C ASP A 107 -36.27 -4.12 -4.28
N PHE A 108 -35.46 -4.97 -4.91
CA PHE A 108 -34.80 -4.77 -6.21
C PHE A 108 -35.77 -5.02 -7.37
#